data_AF-A0A536PKI6-F1
#
_entry.id   AF-A0A536PKI6-F1
#
_cell.length_a   1.000
_cell.length_b   1.000
_cell.length_c   1.000
_cell.angle_alpha   90.00
_cell.angle_beta   90.00
_cell.angle_gamma   90.00
#
_symmetry.space_group_name_H-M   'P 1'
#
loop_
_entity.id
_entity.type
_entity.pdbx_description
1 polymer ?
#
loop_
_entity_poly.entity_id
_entity_poly.type
_entity_poly.pdbx_seq_one_letter_code
_entity_poly.pdbx_strand_id
1 'polypeptide(L)'
;MWIQIEPGERALRFAGRDLLGDVLAASAGGAPVALATLMRKRGKDLTAAGKLFVETGGKGGGTLGDTALDARARAAAAEALRRGTARTVALDEETELLIEPVIAKPRLVIVGGGHVGLAIAKLATQLEYEVAVVDDRPEFASRERFGGVNEVVNMDMVKALETMPIGWNTFIVIATRGHKLDAHCLRAAGSATRGWTRTGSARSTRRSASTSAGARPRRSRSR
;
A
#
# COMPACT_ATOMS: atom_id res chain seq x y z
N MET A 1 18.94 -18.02 12.52
CA MET A 1 18.60 -17.19 11.35
C MET A 1 19.15 -17.92 10.14
N TRP A 2 18.28 -18.40 9.26
CA TRP A 2 18.68 -19.14 8.07
C TRP A 2 18.48 -18.22 6.87
N ILE A 3 19.45 -18.15 5.96
CA ILE A 3 19.36 -17.37 4.74
C ILE A 3 19.42 -18.36 3.58
N GLN A 4 18.32 -18.51 2.85
CA GLN A 4 18.31 -19.30 1.63
C GLN A 4 18.90 -18.44 0.50
N ILE A 5 20.02 -18.87 -0.07
CA ILE A 5 20.66 -18.20 -1.21
C ILE A 5 20.45 -19.08 -2.44
N GLU A 6 19.61 -18.61 -3.36
CA GLU A 6 19.43 -19.22 -4.68
C GLU A 6 19.89 -18.24 -5.77
N PRO A 7 20.48 -18.73 -6.88
CA PRO A 7 20.76 -17.88 -8.03
C PRO A 7 19.48 -17.21 -8.52
N GLY A 8 19.51 -15.88 -8.71
CA GLY A 8 18.33 -15.07 -9.03
C GLY A 8 17.56 -15.56 -10.26
N GLU A 9 18.24 -16.14 -11.25
CA GLU A 9 17.65 -16.71 -12.46
C GLU A 9 16.76 -17.94 -12.20
N ARG A 10 16.95 -18.64 -11.08
CA ARG A 10 16.13 -19.80 -10.68
C ARG A 10 15.14 -19.44 -9.58
N ALA A 11 15.43 -18.42 -8.79
CA ALA A 11 14.62 -18.02 -7.65
C ALA A 11 13.22 -17.51 -8.04
N LEU A 12 13.10 -16.86 -9.20
CA LEU A 12 11.86 -16.23 -9.70
C LEU A 12 11.31 -16.86 -10.98
N ARG A 13 11.84 -18.00 -11.41
CA ARG A 13 11.35 -18.74 -12.58
C ARG A 13 10.49 -19.92 -12.14
N PHE A 14 9.21 -19.91 -12.49
CA PHE A 14 8.23 -20.92 -12.11
C PHE A 14 7.54 -21.47 -13.34
N ALA A 15 7.59 -22.79 -13.54
CA ALA A 15 6.88 -23.48 -14.64
C ALA A 15 7.06 -22.80 -16.02
N GLY A 16 8.26 -22.28 -16.31
CA GLY A 16 8.58 -21.60 -17.58
C GLY A 16 8.25 -20.11 -17.65
N ARG A 17 7.65 -19.51 -16.61
CA ARG A 17 7.44 -18.06 -16.49
C ARG A 17 8.55 -17.42 -15.66
N ASP A 18 9.08 -16.30 -16.14
CA ASP A 18 9.99 -15.43 -15.39
C ASP A 18 9.18 -14.34 -14.67
N LEU A 19 9.26 -14.30 -13.34
CA LEU A 19 8.52 -13.34 -12.51
C LEU A 19 9.35 -12.12 -12.09
N LEU A 20 10.59 -11.98 -12.57
CA LEU A 20 11.41 -10.83 -12.23
C LEU A 20 10.69 -9.51 -12.55
N GLY A 21 10.04 -9.43 -13.72
CA GLY A 21 9.26 -8.26 -14.11
C GLY A 21 8.10 -7.95 -13.17
N ASP A 22 7.34 -8.97 -12.75
CA ASP A 22 6.21 -8.82 -11.82
C ASP A 22 6.66 -8.37 -10.44
N VAL A 23 7.75 -8.95 -9.92
CA VAL A 23 8.37 -8.60 -8.64
C VAL A 23 8.89 -7.16 -8.67
N LEU A 24 9.59 -6.77 -9.74
CA LEU A 24 10.08 -5.40 -9.91
C LEU A 24 8.93 -4.40 -10.01
N ALA A 25 7.89 -4.71 -10.77
CA ALA A 25 6.71 -3.85 -10.88
C ALA A 25 6.01 -3.69 -9.52
N ALA A 26 5.82 -4.78 -8.77
CA ALA A 26 5.21 -4.74 -7.43
C ALA A 26 6.04 -3.93 -6.43
N SER A 27 7.38 -4.07 -6.48
CA SER A 27 8.30 -3.30 -5.64
C SER A 27 8.31 -1.81 -6.00
N ALA A 28 8.04 -1.45 -7.25
CA ALA A 28 8.01 -0.08 -7.74
C ALA A 28 6.62 0.62 -7.63
N GLY A 29 5.65 0.02 -6.92
CA GLY A 29 4.32 0.62 -6.71
C GLY A 29 3.20 0.02 -7.56
N GLY A 30 3.52 -0.96 -8.41
CA GLY A 30 2.55 -1.76 -9.14
C GLY A 30 1.73 -2.69 -8.23
N ALA A 31 0.88 -3.52 -8.83
CA ALA A 31 0.03 -4.44 -8.10
C ALA A 31 0.89 -5.38 -7.23
N PRO A 32 0.59 -5.55 -5.93
CA PRO A 32 1.41 -6.36 -5.07
C PRO A 32 1.23 -7.84 -5.37
N VAL A 33 2.29 -8.58 -5.08
CA VAL A 33 2.39 -10.02 -5.37
C VAL A 33 3.01 -10.74 -4.18
N ALA A 34 2.79 -12.04 -4.06
CA ALA A 34 3.39 -12.85 -3.01
C ALA A 34 3.97 -14.14 -3.58
N LEU A 35 5.12 -14.52 -3.04
CA LEU A 35 5.71 -15.83 -3.25
C LEU A 35 5.34 -16.73 -2.07
N ALA A 36 4.89 -17.94 -2.37
CA ALA A 36 4.65 -19.00 -1.41
C ALA A 36 5.65 -20.14 -1.69
N THR A 37 6.56 -20.36 -0.76
CA THR A 37 7.58 -21.42 -0.85
C THR A 37 7.22 -22.53 0.13
N LEU A 38 7.03 -23.75 -0.37
CA LEU A 38 6.93 -24.93 0.47
C LEU A 38 8.32 -25.29 1.00
N MET A 39 8.47 -25.23 2.30
CA MET A 39 9.69 -25.61 3.01
C MET A 39 9.49 -26.98 3.64
N ARG A 40 10.46 -27.87 3.44
CA ARG A 40 10.53 -29.17 4.11
C ARG A 40 11.74 -29.22 5.03
N LYS A 41 11.48 -29.55 6.28
CA LYS A 41 12.45 -29.80 7.32
C LYS A 41 12.90 -31.25 7.25
N ARG A 42 14.22 -31.48 7.28
CA ARG A 42 14.82 -32.80 7.41
C ARG A 42 15.87 -32.72 8.51
N GLY A 43 15.52 -33.18 9.71
CA GLY A 43 16.37 -32.99 10.90
C GLY A 43 16.50 -31.50 11.27
N LYS A 44 17.69 -30.93 11.12
CA LYS A 44 17.96 -29.49 11.35
C LYS A 44 17.90 -28.65 10.06
N ASP A 45 17.86 -29.29 8.89
CA ASP A 45 17.93 -28.60 7.61
C ASP A 45 16.53 -28.24 7.11
N LEU A 46 16.38 -27.06 6.50
CA LEU A 46 15.19 -26.66 5.75
C LEU A 46 15.53 -26.57 4.26
N THR A 47 14.69 -27.16 3.41
CA THR A 47 14.86 -27.17 1.95
C THR A 47 13.59 -26.71 1.27
N ALA A 48 13.70 -25.89 0.23
CA ALA A 48 12.55 -25.52 -0.59
C ALA A 48 12.15 -26.69 -1.50
N ALA A 49 10.91 -27.16 -1.36
CA ALA A 49 10.36 -28.31 -2.08
C ALA A 49 9.41 -27.90 -3.22
N GLY A 50 8.93 -26.65 -3.23
CA GLY A 50 8.03 -26.14 -4.27
C GLY A 50 7.78 -24.65 -4.08
N LYS A 51 7.35 -23.96 -5.15
CA LYS A 51 7.05 -22.52 -5.12
C LYS A 51 5.81 -22.21 -5.95
N LEU A 52 5.02 -21.29 -5.44
CA LEU A 52 3.78 -20.80 -6.05
C LEU A 52 3.75 -19.28 -5.93
N PHE A 53 3.24 -18.61 -6.95
CA PHE A 53 3.12 -17.16 -7.01
C PHE A 53 1.66 -16.74 -6.99
N VAL A 54 1.37 -15.66 -6.28
CA VAL A 54 0.01 -15.14 -6.09
C VAL A 54 -0.02 -13.64 -6.34
N GLU A 55 -0.88 -13.24 -7.26
CA GLU A 55 -1.21 -11.86 -7.56
C GLU A 55 -2.37 -11.38 -6.67
N THR A 56 -2.51 -10.07 -6.57
CA THR A 56 -3.68 -9.45 -5.93
C THR A 56 -4.97 -9.94 -6.61
N GLY A 57 -5.89 -10.51 -5.82
CA GLY A 57 -7.12 -11.14 -6.32
C GLY A 57 -7.07 -12.67 -6.39
N GLY A 58 -5.97 -13.30 -5.94
CA GLY A 58 -5.86 -14.75 -5.78
C GLY A 58 -5.50 -15.53 -7.05
N LYS A 59 -5.42 -14.83 -8.20
CA LYS A 59 -4.83 -15.33 -9.43
C LYS A 59 -3.32 -15.54 -9.24
N GLY A 60 -2.70 -16.35 -10.08
CA GLY A 60 -1.26 -16.61 -10.01
C GLY A 60 -0.87 -17.95 -10.59
N GLY A 61 0.44 -18.21 -10.67
CA GLY A 61 1.00 -19.39 -11.35
C GLY A 61 1.88 -20.25 -10.45
N GLY A 62 2.27 -21.42 -10.94
CA GLY A 62 3.02 -22.42 -10.18
C GLY A 62 2.11 -23.38 -9.39
N THR A 63 2.73 -24.42 -8.84
CA THR A 63 2.10 -25.45 -8.02
C THR A 63 3.09 -25.99 -7.01
N LEU A 64 2.59 -26.37 -5.85
CA LEU A 64 3.31 -27.06 -4.78
C LEU A 64 3.17 -28.59 -4.91
N GLY A 65 2.56 -29.08 -5.99
CA GLY A 65 2.38 -30.50 -6.29
C GLY A 65 1.08 -31.11 -5.77
N ASP A 66 0.29 -30.35 -5.02
CA ASP A 66 -1.01 -30.76 -4.47
C ASP A 66 -2.01 -29.60 -4.52
N THR A 67 -3.25 -29.87 -4.96
CA THR A 67 -4.27 -28.82 -5.17
C THR A 67 -4.81 -28.23 -3.87
N ALA A 68 -4.90 -29.02 -2.80
CA ALA A 68 -5.33 -28.53 -1.49
C ALA A 68 -4.23 -27.66 -0.87
N LEU A 69 -2.97 -28.04 -1.05
CA LEU A 69 -1.82 -27.26 -0.63
C LEU A 69 -1.72 -25.93 -1.39
N ASP A 70 -1.95 -25.95 -2.70
CA ASP A 70 -2.01 -24.74 -3.53
C ASP A 70 -3.10 -23.78 -3.06
N ALA A 71 -4.29 -24.30 -2.74
CA ALA A 71 -5.39 -23.49 -2.21
C ALA A 71 -5.04 -22.86 -0.85
N ARG A 72 -4.42 -23.61 0.06
CA ARG A 72 -3.94 -23.10 1.35
C ARG A 72 -2.88 -22.03 1.17
N ALA A 73 -1.91 -22.24 0.28
CA ALA A 73 -0.86 -21.27 -0.03
C ALA A 73 -1.45 -19.96 -0.59
N ARG A 74 -2.42 -20.05 -1.50
CA ARG A 74 -3.12 -18.87 -2.06
C ARG A 74 -3.89 -18.10 -1.00
N ALA A 75 -4.57 -18.78 -0.08
CA ALA A 75 -5.27 -18.12 1.03
C ALA A 75 -4.30 -17.42 1.98
N ALA A 76 -3.18 -18.07 2.33
CA ALA A 76 -2.14 -17.49 3.18
C ALA A 76 -1.44 -16.29 2.53
N ALA A 77 -1.17 -16.37 1.22
CA ALA A 77 -0.63 -15.29 0.41
C ALA A 77 -1.56 -14.09 0.34
N ALA A 78 -2.87 -14.31 0.13
CA ALA A 78 -3.86 -13.24 0.15
C ALA A 78 -3.93 -12.53 1.51
N GLU A 79 -3.74 -13.26 2.62
CA GLU A 79 -3.61 -12.63 3.94
C GLU A 79 -2.31 -11.83 4.09
N ALA A 80 -1.17 -12.39 3.68
CA ALA A 80 0.13 -11.72 3.75
C ALA A 80 0.16 -10.43 2.90
N LEU A 81 -0.42 -10.47 1.70
CA LEU A 81 -0.60 -9.29 0.84
C LEU A 81 -1.42 -8.18 1.51
N ARG A 82 -2.44 -8.54 2.29
CA ARG A 82 -3.24 -7.56 3.05
C ARG A 82 -2.49 -6.96 4.22
N ARG A 83 -1.62 -7.73 4.88
CA ARG A 83 -0.84 -7.30 6.05
C ARG A 83 0.44 -6.56 5.64
N GLY A 84 1.00 -6.89 4.49
CA GLY A 84 2.28 -6.37 4.01
C GLY A 84 3.50 -6.97 4.71
N THR A 85 3.34 -8.06 5.46
CA THR A 85 4.44 -8.70 6.20
C THR A 85 4.59 -10.17 5.81
N ALA A 86 5.85 -10.60 5.71
CA ALA A 86 6.17 -12.01 5.51
C ALA A 86 5.69 -12.85 6.71
N ARG A 87 5.36 -14.11 6.44
CA ARG A 87 4.88 -15.04 7.47
C ARG A 87 5.17 -16.49 7.10
N THR A 88 5.13 -17.33 8.11
CA THR A 88 5.19 -18.78 7.96
C THR A 88 3.84 -19.41 8.35
N VAL A 89 3.44 -20.46 7.66
CA VAL A 89 2.24 -21.26 7.97
C VAL A 89 2.65 -22.72 8.11
N ALA A 90 2.63 -23.24 9.34
CA ALA A 90 2.88 -24.66 9.59
C ALA A 90 1.80 -25.52 8.90
N LEU A 91 2.23 -26.56 8.20
CA LEU A 91 1.35 -27.55 7.58
C LEU A 91 1.30 -28.82 8.44
N ASP A 92 2.47 -29.30 8.84
CA ASP A 92 2.71 -30.42 9.75
C ASP A 92 4.06 -30.24 10.48
N GLU A 93 4.59 -31.29 11.13
CA GLU A 93 5.84 -31.23 11.91
C GLU A 93 7.10 -31.02 11.05
N GLU A 94 7.03 -31.39 9.77
CA GLU A 94 8.17 -31.38 8.84
C GLU A 94 7.99 -30.41 7.68
N THR A 95 6.82 -29.79 7.51
CA THR A 95 6.56 -28.86 6.41
C THR A 95 5.85 -27.59 6.82
N GLU A 96 6.28 -26.51 6.21
CA GLU A 96 5.70 -25.18 6.40
C GLU A 96 5.71 -24.40 5.09
N LEU A 97 4.80 -23.43 4.98
CA LEU A 97 4.78 -22.47 3.88
C LEU A 97 5.45 -21.18 4.34
N LEU A 98 6.51 -20.77 3.66
CA LEU A 98 7.05 -19.43 3.75
C LEU A 98 6.33 -18.52 2.75
N ILE A 99 5.67 -17.47 3.24
CA ILE A 99 4.92 -16.52 2.42
C ILE A 99 5.62 -15.17 2.46
N GLU A 100 6.06 -14.71 1.30
CA GLU A 100 6.85 -13.49 1.11
C GLU A 100 6.08 -12.52 0.21
N PRO A 101 5.37 -11.53 0.77
CA PRO A 101 4.74 -10.49 -0.02
C PRO A 101 5.80 -9.52 -0.54
N VAL A 102 5.78 -9.28 -1.84
CA VAL A 102 6.52 -8.21 -2.51
C VAL A 102 5.57 -7.04 -2.67
N ILE A 103 5.87 -6.00 -1.90
CA ILE A 103 5.10 -4.76 -1.86
C ILE A 103 6.03 -3.57 -1.97
N ALA A 104 5.57 -2.50 -2.62
CA ALA A 104 6.28 -1.24 -2.62
C ALA A 104 6.39 -0.66 -1.20
N LYS A 105 7.39 0.18 -0.97
CA LYS A 105 7.45 0.98 0.26
C LYS A 105 6.16 1.80 0.40
N PRO A 106 5.63 1.94 1.63
CA PRO A 106 4.42 2.72 1.82
C PRO A 106 4.71 4.20 1.51
N ARG A 107 3.84 4.81 0.69
CA ARG A 107 3.95 6.23 0.33
C ARG A 107 3.00 7.05 1.19
N LEU A 108 3.47 8.18 1.72
CA LEU A 108 2.65 9.12 2.49
C LEU A 108 2.61 10.47 1.78
N VAL A 109 1.43 10.85 1.29
CA VAL A 109 1.17 12.18 0.71
C VAL A 109 0.56 13.07 1.79
N ILE A 110 1.25 14.14 2.14
CA ILE A 110 0.86 15.12 3.14
C ILE A 110 0.39 16.37 2.43
N VAL A 111 -0.91 16.65 2.53
CA VAL A 111 -1.56 17.81 1.94
C VAL A 111 -1.65 18.91 2.99
N GLY A 112 -0.77 19.90 2.87
CA GLY A 112 -0.55 20.96 3.84
C GLY A 112 0.86 20.89 4.44
N GLY A 113 1.72 21.83 4.07
CA GLY A 113 3.10 21.96 4.52
C GLY A 113 3.27 22.74 5.83
N GLY A 114 2.17 22.95 6.57
CA GLY A 114 2.13 23.67 7.85
C GLY A 114 2.96 23.01 8.97
N HIS A 115 2.81 23.51 10.20
CA HIS A 115 3.51 22.94 11.38
C HIS A 115 3.16 21.45 11.58
N VAL A 116 1.89 21.09 11.39
CA VAL A 116 1.41 19.70 11.50
C VAL A 116 2.03 18.83 10.42
N GLY A 117 1.97 19.26 9.16
CA GLY A 117 2.55 18.52 8.03
C GLY A 117 4.06 18.31 8.18
N LEU A 118 4.78 19.33 8.65
CA LEU A 118 6.21 19.23 8.94
C LEU A 118 6.53 18.17 10.02
N ALA A 119 5.77 18.14 11.12
CA ALA A 119 5.98 17.16 12.17
C ALA A 119 5.72 15.72 11.68
N ILE A 120 4.64 15.53 10.90
CA ILE A 120 4.28 14.23 10.32
C ILE A 120 5.33 13.78 9.31
N ALA A 121 5.79 14.67 8.43
CA ALA A 121 6.80 14.36 7.43
C ALA A 121 8.09 13.83 8.07
N LYS A 122 8.57 14.49 9.14
CA LYS A 122 9.78 14.05 9.87
C LYS A 122 9.63 12.64 10.45
N LEU A 123 8.51 12.33 11.09
CA LEU A 123 8.25 11.00 11.65
C LEU A 123 8.11 9.95 10.55
N ALA A 124 7.41 10.28 9.46
CA ALA A 124 7.20 9.37 8.35
C ALA A 124 8.52 9.01 7.65
N THR A 125 9.42 9.99 7.45
CA THR A 125 10.78 9.74 6.93
C THR A 125 11.58 8.81 7.85
N GLN A 126 11.49 8.99 9.18
CA GLN A 126 12.14 8.09 10.14
C GLN A 126 11.58 6.66 10.11
N LEU A 127 10.30 6.51 9.76
CA LEU A 127 9.62 5.23 9.56
C LEU A 127 9.79 4.67 8.14
N GLU A 128 10.70 5.23 7.34
CA GLU A 128 11.03 4.82 5.98
C GLU A 128 9.86 4.86 4.98
N TYR A 129 8.86 5.70 5.23
CA TYR A 129 7.85 6.02 4.22
C TYR A 129 8.49 6.79 3.07
N GLU A 130 7.95 6.60 1.87
CA GLU A 130 8.18 7.52 0.76
C GLU A 130 7.27 8.75 0.95
N VAL A 131 7.83 9.86 1.42
CA VAL A 131 7.05 11.03 1.82
C VAL A 131 6.98 12.05 0.69
N ALA A 132 5.77 12.50 0.37
CA ALA A 132 5.51 13.63 -0.50
C ALA A 132 4.74 14.71 0.27
N VAL A 133 5.16 15.97 0.17
CA VAL A 133 4.47 17.10 0.80
C VAL A 133 3.97 18.06 -0.27
N VAL A 134 2.70 18.45 -0.17
CA VAL A 134 2.05 19.38 -1.09
C VAL A 134 1.54 20.60 -0.33
N ASP A 135 1.90 21.80 -0.78
CA ASP A 135 1.28 23.06 -0.34
C ASP A 135 1.25 24.06 -1.50
N ASP A 136 0.19 24.86 -1.59
CA ASP A 136 0.04 25.90 -2.61
C ASP A 136 0.95 27.10 -2.34
N ARG A 137 1.43 27.26 -1.10
CA ARG A 137 2.27 28.37 -0.68
C ARG A 137 3.76 27.99 -0.69
N PRO A 138 4.62 28.77 -1.36
CA PRO A 138 6.04 28.43 -1.53
C PRO A 138 6.80 28.36 -0.20
N GLU A 139 6.44 29.16 0.80
CA GLU A 139 7.06 29.14 2.13
C GLU A 139 6.71 27.90 2.98
N PHE A 140 5.68 27.14 2.55
CA PHE A 140 5.28 25.87 3.15
C PHE A 140 5.62 24.67 2.26
N ALA A 141 6.10 24.88 1.03
CA ALA A 141 6.51 23.84 0.10
C ALA A 141 7.98 24.03 -0.33
N SER A 142 8.89 24.19 0.63
CA SER A 142 10.32 24.35 0.38
C SER A 142 11.13 23.12 0.80
N ARG A 143 12.11 22.72 -0.03
CA ARG A 143 13.00 21.59 0.28
C ARG A 143 13.86 21.84 1.53
N GLU A 144 14.24 23.09 1.78
CA GLU A 144 15.00 23.47 2.97
C GLU A 144 14.24 23.13 4.26
N ARG A 145 12.92 23.34 4.27
CA ARG A 145 12.06 23.03 5.42
C ARG A 145 11.86 21.53 5.61
N PHE A 146 11.84 20.76 4.52
CA PHE A 146 11.55 19.33 4.49
C PHE A 146 12.80 18.50 4.15
N GLY A 147 13.87 18.68 4.91
CA GLY A 147 15.08 17.86 4.77
C GLY A 147 14.79 16.37 4.92
N GLY A 148 15.20 15.56 3.95
CA GLY A 148 15.03 14.10 3.94
C GLY A 148 13.70 13.59 3.38
N VAL A 149 12.77 14.48 3.00
CA VAL A 149 11.53 14.11 2.30
C VAL A 149 11.82 13.80 0.82
N ASN A 150 11.16 12.79 0.26
CA ASN A 150 11.38 12.34 -1.12
C ASN A 150 10.90 13.38 -2.14
N GLU A 151 9.75 14.01 -1.87
CA GLU A 151 9.11 14.93 -2.80
C GLU A 151 8.48 16.12 -2.07
N VAL A 152 8.73 17.34 -2.56
CA VAL A 152 8.08 18.56 -2.09
C VAL A 152 7.50 19.27 -3.31
N VAL A 153 6.18 19.43 -3.32
CA VAL A 153 5.40 19.93 -4.45
C VAL A 153 4.77 21.26 -4.07
N ASN A 154 5.16 22.33 -4.74
CA ASN A 154 4.45 23.61 -4.68
C ASN A 154 3.39 23.64 -5.78
N MET A 155 2.14 23.32 -5.43
CA MET A 155 1.02 23.26 -6.36
C MET A 155 -0.29 23.43 -5.60
N ASP A 156 -1.35 23.84 -6.29
CA ASP A 156 -2.71 23.68 -5.78
C ASP A 156 -2.93 22.25 -5.25
N MET A 157 -3.37 22.17 -4.00
CA MET A 157 -3.47 20.91 -3.25
C MET A 157 -4.50 19.94 -3.85
N VAL A 158 -5.58 20.45 -4.45
CA VAL A 158 -6.63 19.64 -5.07
C VAL A 158 -6.10 19.07 -6.38
N LYS A 159 -5.51 19.91 -7.22
CA LYS A 159 -4.90 19.52 -8.49
C LYS A 159 -3.77 18.51 -8.30
N ALA A 160 -2.95 18.68 -7.26
CA ALA A 160 -1.91 17.71 -6.93
C ALA A 160 -2.50 16.32 -6.65
N LEU A 161 -3.57 16.24 -5.85
CA LEU A 161 -4.24 14.96 -5.58
C LEU A 161 -4.87 14.32 -6.83
N GLU A 162 -5.33 15.12 -7.79
CA GLU A 162 -5.89 14.63 -9.05
C GLU A 162 -4.83 14.12 -10.04
N THR A 163 -3.58 14.57 -9.90
CA THR A 163 -2.52 14.33 -10.89
C THR A 163 -1.38 13.44 -10.39
N MET A 164 -1.16 13.38 -9.08
CA MET A 164 -0.13 12.54 -8.48
C MET A 164 -0.49 11.05 -8.59
N PRO A 165 0.50 10.16 -8.77
CA PRO A 165 0.24 8.73 -8.79
C PRO A 165 -0.13 8.25 -7.38
N ILE A 166 -1.42 7.99 -7.15
CA ILE A 166 -1.93 7.41 -5.90
C ILE A 166 -2.10 5.91 -6.13
N GLY A 167 -1.16 5.14 -5.59
CA GLY A 167 -1.16 3.69 -5.69
C GLY A 167 -1.90 3.02 -4.53
N TRP A 168 -1.96 1.68 -4.57
CA TRP A 168 -2.63 0.86 -3.56
C TRP A 168 -1.99 0.95 -2.16
N ASN A 169 -0.68 1.27 -2.08
CA ASN A 169 0.07 1.46 -0.84
C ASN A 169 0.36 2.94 -0.54
N THR A 170 -0.52 3.84 -1.00
CA THR A 170 -0.43 5.28 -0.74
C THR A 170 -1.43 5.69 0.34
N PHE A 171 -0.95 6.44 1.32
CA PHE A 171 -1.72 7.02 2.42
C PHE A 171 -1.76 8.54 2.25
N ILE A 172 -2.89 9.16 2.59
CA ILE A 172 -3.06 10.61 2.42
C ILE A 172 -3.44 11.23 3.76
N VAL A 173 -2.64 12.21 4.18
CA VAL A 173 -2.92 13.05 5.34
C VAL A 173 -3.31 14.43 4.85
N ILE A 174 -4.50 14.89 5.26
CA ILE A 174 -5.01 16.21 4.90
C ILE A 174 -4.97 17.07 6.16
N ALA A 175 -4.06 18.04 6.16
CA ALA A 175 -3.80 18.96 7.26
C ALA A 175 -3.65 20.39 6.71
N THR A 176 -4.70 20.89 6.05
CA THR A 176 -4.67 22.20 5.41
C THR A 176 -5.01 23.32 6.39
N ARG A 177 -4.94 24.56 5.91
CA ARG A 177 -5.23 25.78 6.67
C ARG A 177 -6.73 26.12 6.82
N GLY A 178 -7.64 25.24 6.40
CA GLY A 178 -9.07 25.46 6.63
C GLY A 178 -10.00 24.33 6.20
N HIS A 179 -11.08 24.15 6.95
CA HIS A 179 -12.02 23.04 6.77
C HIS A 179 -12.68 22.95 5.39
N LYS A 180 -12.85 24.07 4.68
CA LYS A 180 -13.39 24.06 3.31
C LYS A 180 -12.39 23.40 2.35
N LEU A 181 -11.11 23.75 2.46
CA LEU A 181 -10.06 23.18 1.63
C LEU A 181 -9.84 21.70 1.97
N ASP A 182 -9.86 21.33 3.26
CA ASP A 182 -9.83 19.91 3.66
C ASP A 182 -10.93 19.09 2.97
N ALA A 183 -12.15 19.64 2.90
CA ALA A 183 -13.27 18.97 2.25
C ALA A 183 -13.10 18.87 0.73
N HIS A 184 -12.39 19.80 0.09
CA HIS A 184 -12.10 19.77 -1.34
C HIS A 184 -11.02 18.73 -1.63
N CYS A 185 -9.91 18.77 -0.88
CA CYS A 185 -8.84 17.78 -0.95
C CYS A 185 -9.37 16.37 -0.69
N LEU A 186 -10.26 16.19 0.27
CA LEU A 186 -10.90 14.91 0.50
C LEU A 186 -11.65 14.39 -0.73
N ARG A 187 -12.45 15.26 -1.36
CA ARG A 187 -13.21 14.85 -2.55
C ARG A 187 -12.30 14.47 -3.70
N ALA A 188 -11.18 15.19 -3.87
CA ALA A 188 -10.17 14.88 -4.88
C ALA A 188 -9.41 13.59 -4.58
N ALA A 189 -9.12 13.28 -3.32
CA ALA A 189 -8.47 12.04 -2.91
C ALA A 189 -9.31 10.77 -3.21
N GLY A 190 -10.64 10.93 -3.41
CA GLY A 190 -11.55 9.86 -3.81
C GLY A 190 -11.65 8.68 -2.83
N SER A 191 -12.38 7.63 -3.22
CA SER A 191 -12.53 6.37 -2.47
C SER A 191 -11.33 5.42 -2.60
N ALA A 192 -10.32 5.80 -3.38
CA ALA A 192 -9.18 4.95 -3.73
C ALA A 192 -8.16 4.78 -2.59
N THR A 193 -8.30 5.54 -1.49
CA THR A 193 -7.26 5.65 -0.47
C THR A 193 -7.61 4.84 0.78
N ARG A 194 -6.72 3.94 1.20
CA ARG A 194 -6.81 3.28 2.51
C ARG A 194 -6.30 4.24 3.59
N GLY A 195 -7.19 4.66 4.49
CA GLY A 195 -6.84 5.43 5.67
C GLY A 195 -6.58 6.91 5.40
N TRP A 196 -7.56 7.75 5.73
CA TRP A 196 -7.37 9.19 5.89
C TRP A 196 -7.76 9.56 7.32
N THR A 197 -6.90 10.31 8.00
CA THR A 197 -7.20 10.94 9.29
C THR A 197 -7.34 12.45 9.10
N ARG A 198 -8.51 12.99 9.44
CA ARG A 198 -8.73 14.44 9.55
C ARG A 198 -8.43 14.89 10.97
N THR A 199 -7.31 15.56 11.19
CA THR A 199 -7.01 16.24 12.46
C THR A 199 -7.86 17.50 12.60
N GLY A 200 -8.84 17.49 13.51
CA GLY A 200 -9.66 18.67 13.88
C GLY A 200 -10.86 18.31 14.75
N SER A 201 -11.31 19.25 15.61
CA SER A 201 -12.30 18.99 16.68
C SER A 201 -13.60 18.33 16.18
N ALA A 202 -14.17 17.43 16.99
CA ALA A 202 -15.36 16.62 16.69
C ALA A 202 -16.62 17.44 16.29
N ARG A 203 -16.63 18.74 16.62
CA ARG A 203 -17.72 19.68 16.30
C ARG A 203 -17.70 20.11 14.82
N SER A 204 -16.53 20.20 14.20
CA SER A 204 -16.35 20.53 12.78
C SER A 204 -16.76 19.36 11.88
N THR A 205 -16.55 18.13 12.35
CA THR A 205 -16.82 16.86 11.65
C THR A 205 -18.30 16.63 11.31
N ARG A 206 -19.23 17.08 12.16
CA ARG A 206 -20.67 16.80 11.97
C ARG A 206 -21.33 17.68 10.91
N ARG A 207 -20.79 18.87 10.62
CA ARG A 207 -21.43 19.86 9.73
C ARG A 207 -21.23 19.60 8.24
N SER A 208 -20.13 18.95 7.87
CA SER A 208 -19.80 18.61 6.48
C SER A 208 -20.45 17.29 6.03
N ALA A 209 -20.62 16.32 6.93
CA ALA A 209 -21.37 15.10 6.65
C ALA A 209 -22.86 15.37 6.32
N SER A 210 -23.45 16.40 6.92
CA SER A 210 -24.83 16.81 6.60
C SER A 210 -24.97 17.56 5.27
N THR A 211 -23.88 18.10 4.72
CA THR A 211 -23.91 18.83 3.42
C THR A 211 -23.75 17.90 2.22
N SER A 212 -23.12 16.73 2.38
CA SER A 212 -22.94 15.75 1.31
C SER A 212 -24.08 14.71 1.20
N ALA A 213 -24.99 14.63 2.18
CA ALA A 213 -26.09 13.66 2.20
C ALA A 213 -27.44 14.19 1.68
N GLY A 214 -27.49 15.43 1.17
CA GLY A 214 -28.73 16.15 0.86
C GLY A 214 -28.94 16.46 -0.62
N ALA A 215 -29.06 15.46 -1.49
CA ALA A 215 -29.62 15.63 -2.83
C ALA A 215 -30.30 14.34 -3.31
N ARG A 216 -31.52 14.07 -2.84
CA ARG A 216 -32.43 13.13 -3.51
C ARG A 216 -33.16 13.88 -4.63
N PRO A 217 -33.19 13.40 -5.89
CA PRO A 217 -33.93 14.06 -6.95
C PRO A 217 -35.44 13.95 -6.67
N ARG A 218 -36.14 15.10 -6.70
CA ARG A 218 -37.61 15.19 -6.69
C ARG A 218 -38.14 14.47 -7.94
N ARG A 219 -38.83 13.34 -7.76
CA ARG A 219 -39.66 12.76 -8.83
C ARG A 219 -40.82 13.71 -9.13
N SER A 220 -40.84 14.26 -10.33
CA SER A 220 -42.00 14.96 -10.90
C SER A 220 -43.15 13.99 -11.06
N ARG A 221 -44.28 14.23 -10.37
CA ARG A 221 -45.57 13.66 -10.76
C ARG A 221 -46.12 14.53 -11.88
N SER A 222 -46.13 14.01 -13.11
CA SER A 222 -47.02 14.51 -14.16
C SER A 222 -48.44 14.02 -13.89
N ARG A 223 -49.38 14.85 -14.31
CA ARG A 223 -50.83 14.79 -14.10
C ARG A 223 -51.50 13.49 -14.52
#